data_AF-A0A9X5XDQ4-F1
#
_entry.id   AF-A0A9X5XDQ4-F1
#
_cell.length_a   1.000
_cell.length_b   1.000
_cell.length_c   1.000
_cell.angle_alpha   90.00
_cell.angle_beta   90.00
_cell.angle_gamma   90.00
#
_symmetry.space_group_name_H-M   'P 1'
#
loop_
_entity.id
_entity.type
_entity.pdbx_description
1 polymer ?
#
loop_
_entity_poly.entity_id
_entity_poly.type
_entity_poly.pdbx_seq_one_letter_code
_entity_poly.pdbx_strand_id
1 'polypeptide(L)'
;MDLDTLRFGNFASLGTAIADWTRVVGNLETLEKNAREGLKGLADKANWAGVNATVSREFITKTAGEFTDAHTEASTIRNILKDTHEELVSYHEQLNEAISRGLKKNLTVMDTGNGSFTVTMNIHPDRAARGTTVPDHSEQDVTELRDDVQRILGRATHSDETASEALRAIVEQAEYGFSGASYGDRDSATKALEDAEKYANLIKNKGDSMSPQEFDELNRNLAGYKNDPLFQERFATTLGPKGTLDFWADLSDPSDGGDLQRARLDQLGEFQKNLSLTLAGATQSDSPAMRHWEDDMVQLGDDRIQTRGTQVYGFQLMSNLMRVGDYNDSFLNKYGDALVSTEKKMKLPDHYWNGGVGGPAMPKMNFMGDEFGRDPMTGFMTALSNSPDAATDFFNRTDPQDNAEWVLKDRPTFDDTPLNSNDGNQSRDATGNALVAAATGVNPNDPHAVPVEHTAENRHVLDRSLKIISGVGDDFAPEMRDD
;
A
#
# COMPACT_ATOMS: atom_id res chain seq x y z
N MET A 1 -3.52 -16.39 -25.91
CA MET A 1 -3.53 -15.84 -27.28
C MET A 1 -3.64 -16.98 -28.29
N ASP A 2 -4.65 -16.94 -29.13
CA ASP A 2 -4.89 -17.90 -30.20
C ASP A 2 -4.07 -17.56 -31.47
N LEU A 3 -3.71 -18.57 -32.27
CA LEU A 3 -2.86 -18.39 -33.46
C LEU A 3 -3.47 -17.39 -34.44
N ASP A 4 -4.73 -17.60 -34.80
CA ASP A 4 -5.41 -16.78 -35.80
C ASP A 4 -5.75 -15.40 -35.24
N THR A 5 -6.01 -15.31 -33.93
CA THR A 5 -6.19 -14.03 -33.23
C THR A 5 -4.94 -13.16 -33.34
N LEU A 6 -3.75 -13.69 -33.05
CA LEU A 6 -2.52 -12.92 -33.19
C LEU A 6 -2.19 -12.65 -34.65
N ARG A 7 -2.32 -13.65 -35.52
CA ARG A 7 -1.91 -13.59 -36.93
C ARG A 7 -2.75 -12.64 -37.78
N PHE A 8 -4.05 -12.60 -37.53
CA PHE A 8 -5.00 -11.78 -38.30
C PHE A 8 -5.54 -10.59 -37.49
N GLY A 9 -5.03 -10.40 -36.27
CA GLY A 9 -5.37 -9.29 -35.40
C GLY A 9 -5.06 -7.94 -36.04
N ASN A 10 -5.98 -6.98 -35.87
CA ASN A 10 -5.78 -5.61 -36.32
C ASN A 10 -5.54 -4.69 -35.11
N PHE A 11 -4.29 -4.28 -34.92
CA PHE A 11 -3.88 -3.41 -33.82
C PHE A 11 -4.16 -1.92 -34.06
N ALA A 12 -4.69 -1.53 -35.23
CA ALA A 12 -5.01 -0.12 -35.54
C ALA A 12 -6.06 0.48 -34.59
N SER A 13 -7.01 -0.33 -34.11
CA SER A 13 -8.00 0.12 -33.14
C SER A 13 -7.36 0.48 -31.80
N LEU A 14 -6.39 -0.32 -31.34
CA LEU A 14 -5.62 -0.05 -30.13
C LEU A 14 -4.72 1.19 -30.33
N GLY A 15 -4.09 1.33 -31.50
CA GLY A 15 -3.39 2.56 -31.88
C GLY A 15 -4.27 3.81 -31.85
N THR A 16 -5.54 3.70 -32.26
CA THR A 16 -6.52 4.79 -32.17
C THR A 16 -6.85 5.12 -30.71
N ALA A 17 -7.08 4.09 -29.88
CA ALA A 17 -7.32 4.28 -28.45
C ALA A 17 -6.14 4.97 -27.76
N ILE A 18 -4.89 4.61 -28.09
CA ILE A 18 -3.69 5.28 -27.58
C ILE A 18 -3.66 6.75 -28.00
N ALA A 19 -4.02 7.08 -29.25
CA ALA A 19 -4.07 8.46 -29.71
C ALA A 19 -5.16 9.28 -28.99
N ASP A 20 -6.30 8.65 -28.67
CA ASP A 20 -7.35 9.28 -27.89
C ASP A 20 -6.93 9.49 -26.44
N TRP A 21 -6.33 8.49 -25.78
CA TRP A 21 -5.74 8.65 -24.44
C TRP A 21 -4.63 9.70 -24.40
N THR A 22 -3.81 9.80 -25.46
CA THR A 22 -2.80 10.87 -25.59
C THR A 22 -3.46 12.25 -25.58
N ARG A 23 -4.62 12.40 -26.24
CA ARG A 23 -5.38 13.65 -26.21
C ARG A 23 -6.00 13.92 -24.84
N VAL A 24 -6.51 12.89 -24.16
CA VAL A 24 -7.02 13.00 -22.78
C VAL A 24 -5.91 13.49 -21.85
N VAL A 25 -4.73 12.90 -21.91
CA VAL A 25 -3.56 13.31 -21.11
C VAL A 25 -3.23 14.79 -21.34
N GLY A 26 -3.11 15.24 -22.59
CA GLY A 26 -2.81 16.66 -22.87
C GLY A 26 -3.89 17.64 -22.39
N ASN A 27 -5.16 17.22 -22.44
CA ASN A 27 -6.25 18.02 -21.89
C ASN A 27 -6.20 18.06 -20.35
N LEU A 28 -5.91 16.92 -19.71
CA LEU A 28 -5.78 16.83 -18.25
C LEU A 28 -4.58 17.61 -17.73
N GLU A 29 -3.44 17.61 -18.44
CA GLU A 29 -2.29 18.46 -18.11
C GLU A 29 -2.68 19.95 -18.08
N THR A 30 -3.50 20.38 -19.04
CA THR A 30 -4.03 21.75 -19.08
C THR A 30 -4.99 22.02 -17.91
N LEU A 31 -5.86 21.07 -17.59
CA LEU A 31 -6.81 21.19 -16.48
C LEU A 31 -6.11 21.19 -15.11
N GLU A 32 -5.14 20.30 -14.91
CA GLU A 32 -4.27 20.25 -13.73
C GLU A 32 -3.59 21.60 -13.51
N LYS A 33 -2.95 22.14 -14.56
CA LYS A 33 -2.32 23.46 -14.48
C LYS A 33 -3.34 24.55 -14.09
N ASN A 34 -4.51 24.56 -14.73
CA ASN A 34 -5.56 25.53 -14.43
C ASN A 34 -6.12 25.37 -13.00
N ALA A 35 -6.26 24.15 -12.50
CA ALA A 35 -6.71 23.88 -11.14
C ALA A 35 -5.67 24.35 -10.13
N ARG A 36 -4.39 24.01 -10.33
CA ARG A 36 -3.30 24.42 -9.46
C ARG A 36 -3.09 25.93 -9.43
N GLU A 37 -3.02 26.57 -10.59
CA GLU A 37 -2.72 28.01 -10.68
C GLU A 37 -3.96 28.89 -10.48
N GLY A 38 -5.11 28.44 -10.99
CA GLY A 38 -6.37 29.18 -11.01
C GLY A 38 -7.27 28.90 -9.82
N LEU A 39 -7.49 27.65 -9.42
CA LEU A 39 -8.31 27.35 -8.24
C LEU A 39 -7.49 27.51 -6.96
N LYS A 40 -6.52 26.62 -6.75
CA LYS A 40 -5.69 26.62 -5.53
C LYS A 40 -4.89 27.91 -5.42
N GLY A 41 -4.18 28.30 -6.48
CA GLY A 41 -3.33 29.49 -6.47
C GLY A 41 -4.07 30.81 -6.23
N LEU A 42 -5.33 30.95 -6.69
CA LEU A 42 -6.15 32.13 -6.38
C LEU A 42 -6.79 32.03 -4.99
N ALA A 43 -7.23 30.84 -4.58
CA ALA A 43 -7.73 30.60 -3.23
C ALA A 43 -6.66 31.01 -2.22
N ASP A 44 -5.45 30.46 -2.35
CA ASP A 44 -4.28 30.76 -1.51
C ASP A 44 -4.04 32.27 -1.37
N LYS A 45 -4.10 33.02 -2.48
CA LYS A 45 -3.87 34.48 -2.51
C LYS A 45 -5.06 35.34 -2.10
N ALA A 46 -6.27 34.78 -2.04
CA ALA A 46 -7.46 35.55 -1.72
C ALA A 46 -7.39 36.09 -0.29
N ASN A 47 -7.75 37.36 -0.10
CA ASN A 47 -7.89 37.95 1.24
C ASN A 47 -9.29 37.65 1.81
N TRP A 48 -9.60 36.36 1.90
CA TRP A 48 -10.86 35.84 2.43
C TRP A 48 -10.57 34.99 3.66
N ALA A 49 -11.27 35.31 4.76
CA ALA A 49 -11.07 34.72 6.07
C ALA A 49 -12.40 34.28 6.73
N GLY A 50 -12.28 33.46 7.77
CA GLY A 50 -13.40 32.89 8.52
C GLY A 50 -13.66 31.43 8.14
N VAL A 51 -14.54 30.75 8.90
CA VAL A 51 -14.81 29.30 8.79
C VAL A 51 -15.07 28.85 7.34
N ASN A 52 -15.87 29.60 6.60
CA ASN A 52 -16.18 29.26 5.21
C ASN A 52 -14.94 29.30 4.30
N ALA A 53 -13.97 30.19 4.57
CA ALA A 53 -12.72 30.28 3.82
C ALA A 53 -11.86 29.04 4.04
N THR A 54 -11.74 28.59 5.30
CA THR A 54 -10.98 27.40 5.68
C THR A 54 -11.52 26.15 4.97
N VAL A 55 -12.80 25.82 5.18
CA VAL A 55 -13.43 24.63 4.60
C VAL A 55 -13.34 24.66 3.07
N SER A 56 -13.56 25.83 2.47
CA SER A 56 -13.49 25.96 1.02
C SER A 56 -12.07 25.84 0.47
N ARG A 57 -11.04 26.33 1.17
CA ARG A 57 -9.63 26.21 0.72
C ARG A 57 -9.15 24.77 0.76
N GLU A 58 -9.51 24.03 1.80
CA GLU A 58 -9.20 22.60 1.90
C GLU A 58 -9.88 21.82 0.78
N PHE A 59 -11.18 22.04 0.59
CA PHE A 59 -11.93 21.45 -0.52
C PHE A 59 -11.32 21.79 -1.88
N ILE A 60 -10.94 23.05 -2.10
CA ILE A 60 -10.27 23.50 -3.34
C ILE A 60 -8.91 22.83 -3.51
N THR A 61 -8.15 22.66 -2.42
CA THR A 61 -6.83 22.01 -2.46
C THR A 61 -6.96 20.53 -2.81
N LYS A 62 -7.86 19.80 -2.14
CA LYS A 62 -8.20 18.40 -2.45
C LYS A 62 -8.67 18.27 -3.91
N THR A 63 -9.62 19.12 -4.33
CA THR A 63 -10.11 19.16 -5.72
C THR A 63 -9.00 19.44 -6.73
N ALA A 64 -8.02 20.31 -6.42
CA ALA A 64 -6.90 20.56 -7.31
C ALA A 64 -5.96 19.35 -7.41
N GLY A 65 -5.77 18.61 -6.31
CA GLY A 65 -5.05 17.33 -6.26
C GLY A 65 -5.68 16.27 -7.16
N GLU A 66 -7.01 16.14 -7.16
CA GLU A 66 -7.73 15.20 -8.04
C GLU A 66 -7.41 15.38 -9.53
N PHE A 67 -7.11 16.61 -9.99
CA PHE A 67 -6.68 16.81 -11.38
C PHE A 67 -5.26 16.32 -11.64
N THR A 68 -4.38 16.37 -10.64
CA THR A 68 -3.03 15.78 -10.71
C THR A 68 -3.13 14.26 -10.74
N ASP A 69 -3.99 13.67 -9.91
CA ASP A 69 -4.21 12.21 -9.90
C ASP A 69 -4.87 11.75 -11.21
N ALA A 70 -5.88 12.46 -11.70
CA ALA A 70 -6.49 12.19 -13.00
C ALA A 70 -5.47 12.20 -14.15
N HIS A 71 -4.58 13.21 -14.17
CA HIS A 71 -3.53 13.31 -15.17
C HIS A 71 -2.51 12.17 -15.04
N THR A 72 -2.19 11.76 -13.82
CA THR A 72 -1.29 10.65 -13.52
C THR A 72 -1.88 9.33 -14.00
N GLU A 73 -3.10 9.00 -13.59
CA GLU A 73 -3.79 7.77 -13.97
C GLU A 73 -3.96 7.67 -15.49
N ALA A 74 -4.43 8.73 -16.14
CA ALA A 74 -4.59 8.75 -17.61
C ALA A 74 -3.24 8.57 -18.34
N SER A 75 -2.15 9.13 -17.79
CA SER A 75 -0.81 8.95 -18.33
C SER A 75 -0.35 7.51 -18.19
N THR A 76 -0.55 6.89 -17.03
CA THR A 76 -0.24 5.49 -16.75
C THR A 76 -1.02 4.55 -17.68
N ILE A 77 -2.34 4.75 -17.82
CA ILE A 77 -3.19 3.96 -18.73
C ILE A 77 -2.66 4.05 -20.17
N ARG A 78 -2.41 5.26 -20.67
CA ARG A 78 -1.85 5.48 -22.01
C ARG A 78 -0.53 4.75 -22.20
N ASN A 79 0.36 4.83 -21.21
CA ASN A 79 1.70 4.23 -21.26
C ASN A 79 1.62 2.71 -21.33
N ILE A 80 0.80 2.08 -20.48
CA ILE A 80 0.54 0.63 -20.51
C ILE A 80 -0.02 0.22 -21.87
N LEU A 81 -1.08 0.88 -22.34
CA LEU A 81 -1.70 0.55 -23.64
C LEU A 81 -0.70 0.67 -24.79
N LYS A 82 0.16 1.69 -24.75
CA LYS A 82 1.19 1.92 -25.77
C LYS A 82 2.25 0.82 -25.76
N ASP A 83 2.78 0.48 -24.60
CA ASP A 83 3.77 -0.59 -24.44
C ASP A 83 3.21 -1.95 -24.91
N THR A 84 2.01 -2.30 -24.46
CA THR A 84 1.32 -3.54 -24.89
C THR A 84 1.07 -3.54 -26.40
N HIS A 85 0.67 -2.41 -26.99
CA HIS A 85 0.49 -2.32 -28.44
C HIS A 85 1.80 -2.56 -29.20
N GLU A 86 2.90 -1.92 -28.79
CA GLU A 86 4.21 -2.07 -29.43
C GLU A 86 4.69 -3.53 -29.39
N GLU A 87 4.51 -4.21 -28.24
CA GLU A 87 4.82 -5.63 -28.12
C GLU A 87 3.95 -6.52 -28.99
N LEU A 88 2.62 -6.34 -28.97
CA LEU A 88 1.70 -7.17 -29.75
C LEU A 88 1.94 -7.04 -31.26
N VAL A 89 2.25 -5.83 -31.74
CA VAL A 89 2.67 -5.60 -33.13
C VAL A 89 3.96 -6.36 -33.43
N SER A 90 4.95 -6.31 -32.53
CA SER A 90 6.20 -7.06 -32.70
C SER A 90 5.97 -8.57 -32.72
N TYR A 91 5.11 -9.11 -31.85
CA TYR A 91 4.78 -10.54 -31.83
C TYR A 91 4.02 -10.99 -33.09
N HIS A 92 3.13 -10.15 -33.61
CA HIS A 92 2.47 -10.40 -34.89
C HIS A 92 3.46 -10.45 -36.06
N GLU A 93 4.44 -9.54 -36.11
CA GLU A 93 5.50 -9.56 -37.12
C GLU A 93 6.35 -10.83 -37.00
N GLN A 94 6.83 -11.14 -35.79
CA GLN A 94 7.62 -12.35 -35.51
C GLN A 94 6.87 -13.63 -35.90
N LEU A 95 5.55 -13.69 -35.64
CA LEU A 95 4.72 -14.84 -36.01
C LEU A 95 4.64 -14.99 -37.53
N ASN A 96 4.37 -13.91 -38.26
CA ASN A 96 4.29 -13.95 -39.72
C ASN A 96 5.64 -14.30 -40.36
N GLU A 97 6.75 -13.84 -39.77
CA GLU A 97 8.08 -14.24 -40.19
C GLU A 97 8.36 -15.72 -39.92
N ALA A 98 8.00 -16.25 -38.74
CA ALA A 98 8.14 -17.66 -38.41
C ALA A 98 7.35 -18.54 -39.39
N ILE A 99 6.10 -18.19 -39.67
CA ILE A 99 5.25 -18.88 -40.65
C ILE A 99 5.89 -18.79 -42.05
N SER A 100 6.41 -17.63 -42.44
CA SER A 100 7.08 -17.45 -43.74
C SER A 100 8.37 -18.29 -43.86
N ARG A 101 9.14 -18.45 -42.77
CA ARG A 101 10.29 -19.35 -42.72
C ARG A 101 9.86 -20.82 -42.85
N GLY A 102 8.78 -21.20 -42.17
CA GLY A 102 8.16 -22.52 -42.29
C GLY A 102 7.74 -22.83 -43.72
N LEU A 103 7.05 -21.91 -44.39
CA LEU A 103 6.58 -22.09 -45.77
C LEU A 103 7.73 -22.34 -46.76
N LYS A 104 8.89 -21.68 -46.56
CA LYS A 104 10.10 -21.91 -47.38
C LYS A 104 10.65 -23.33 -47.22
N LYS A 105 10.33 -24.02 -46.13
CA LYS A 105 10.68 -25.42 -45.84
C LYS A 105 9.51 -26.39 -46.08
N ASN A 106 8.50 -26.00 -46.85
CA ASN A 106 7.29 -26.81 -47.08
C ASN A 106 6.51 -27.13 -45.78
N LEU A 107 6.62 -26.31 -44.75
CA LEU A 107 5.86 -26.42 -43.51
C LEU A 107 4.77 -25.36 -43.44
N THR A 108 3.63 -25.70 -42.85
CA THR A 108 2.54 -24.78 -42.55
C THR A 108 2.11 -24.94 -41.10
N VAL A 109 1.63 -23.85 -40.52
CA VAL A 109 1.05 -23.82 -39.17
C VAL A 109 -0.45 -23.69 -39.34
N MET A 110 -1.20 -24.63 -38.77
CA MET A 110 -2.66 -24.64 -38.83
C MET A 110 -3.24 -24.49 -37.43
N ASP A 111 -4.17 -23.56 -37.27
CA ASP A 111 -5.00 -23.50 -36.07
C ASP A 111 -5.83 -24.79 -35.98
N THR A 112 -5.89 -25.36 -34.77
CA THR A 112 -6.72 -26.52 -34.44
C THR A 112 -7.89 -26.14 -33.53
N GLY A 113 -8.06 -24.85 -33.24
CA GLY A 113 -9.08 -24.30 -32.35
C GLY A 113 -8.68 -24.39 -30.88
N ASN A 114 -9.42 -23.68 -30.03
CA ASN A 114 -9.19 -23.61 -28.57
C ASN A 114 -7.75 -23.18 -28.21
N GLY A 115 -7.13 -22.30 -29.00
CA GLY A 115 -5.77 -21.81 -28.75
C GLY A 115 -4.67 -22.85 -29.00
N SER A 116 -4.96 -23.92 -29.75
CA SER A 116 -3.99 -24.94 -30.13
C SER A 116 -3.65 -24.86 -31.61
N PHE A 117 -2.45 -25.27 -32.01
CA PHE A 117 -2.05 -25.33 -33.41
C PHE A 117 -1.24 -26.60 -33.70
N THR A 118 -1.12 -26.91 -34.99
CA THR A 118 -0.25 -27.98 -35.47
C THR A 118 0.69 -27.49 -36.57
N VAL A 119 1.88 -28.07 -36.65
CA VAL A 119 2.83 -27.87 -37.75
C VAL A 119 2.79 -29.10 -38.63
N THR A 120 2.44 -28.92 -39.89
CA THR A 120 2.37 -30.01 -40.87
C THR A 120 3.07 -29.61 -42.16
N MET A 121 3.41 -30.60 -42.98
CA MET A 121 3.86 -30.31 -44.34
C MET A 121 2.73 -29.77 -45.20
N ASN A 122 3.05 -28.79 -46.05
CA ASN A 122 2.09 -28.12 -46.92
C ASN A 122 1.77 -29.00 -48.15
N ILE A 123 2.80 -29.51 -48.82
CA ILE A 123 2.68 -30.44 -49.95
C ILE A 123 3.36 -31.76 -49.56
N HIS A 124 2.60 -32.85 -49.52
CA HIS A 124 3.19 -34.19 -49.39
C HIS A 124 3.98 -34.53 -50.68
N PRO A 125 5.27 -34.91 -50.60
CA PRO A 125 6.07 -35.27 -51.78
C PRO A 125 5.41 -36.34 -52.65
N ASP A 126 4.78 -37.34 -52.01
CA ASP A 126 4.09 -38.45 -52.69
C ASP A 126 2.79 -38.04 -53.40
N ARG A 127 2.28 -36.84 -53.11
CA ARG A 127 1.02 -36.30 -53.66
C ARG A 127 1.26 -35.06 -54.53
N ALA A 128 2.52 -34.66 -54.72
CA ALA A 128 2.88 -33.52 -55.54
C ALA A 128 2.56 -33.79 -57.02
N ALA A 129 2.13 -32.76 -57.75
CA ALA A 129 1.89 -32.88 -59.19
C ALA A 129 3.19 -33.21 -59.94
N ARG A 130 3.07 -33.89 -61.08
CA ARG A 130 4.23 -34.29 -61.87
C ARG A 130 5.03 -33.05 -62.30
N GLY A 131 6.30 -33.00 -61.90
CA GLY A 131 7.22 -31.88 -62.17
C GLY A 131 7.31 -30.82 -61.05
N THR A 132 6.60 -31.01 -59.93
CA THR A 132 6.70 -30.14 -58.76
C THR A 132 7.89 -30.55 -57.89
N THR A 133 8.83 -29.63 -57.66
CA THR A 133 9.89 -29.77 -56.66
C THR A 133 9.39 -29.23 -55.32
N VAL A 134 9.42 -30.07 -54.28
CA VAL A 134 8.99 -29.71 -52.93
C VAL A 134 10.23 -29.37 -52.09
N PRO A 135 10.28 -28.21 -51.39
CA PRO A 135 11.36 -27.92 -50.45
C PRO A 135 11.50 -29.01 -49.39
N ASP A 136 12.74 -29.40 -49.10
CA ASP A 136 13.05 -30.40 -48.07
C ASP A 136 12.95 -29.79 -46.66
N HIS A 137 12.62 -30.63 -45.68
CA HIS A 137 12.66 -30.29 -44.25
C HIS A 137 12.98 -31.53 -43.43
N SER A 138 13.53 -31.29 -42.24
CA SER A 138 13.78 -32.28 -41.21
C SER A 138 12.72 -32.20 -40.10
N GLU A 139 12.63 -33.24 -39.28
CA GLU A 139 11.85 -33.23 -38.03
C GLU A 139 12.30 -32.12 -37.06
N GLN A 140 13.58 -31.74 -37.12
CA GLN A 140 14.10 -30.61 -36.35
C GLN A 140 13.47 -29.30 -36.81
N ASP A 141 13.30 -29.09 -38.12
CA ASP A 141 12.66 -27.88 -38.65
C ASP A 141 11.19 -27.75 -38.22
N VAL A 142 10.48 -28.88 -38.12
CA VAL A 142 9.11 -28.95 -37.60
C VAL A 142 9.08 -28.55 -36.13
N THR A 143 9.99 -29.13 -35.34
CA THR A 143 10.11 -28.88 -33.90
C THR A 143 10.45 -27.43 -33.62
N GLU A 144 11.45 -26.87 -34.31
CA GLU A 144 11.87 -25.47 -34.16
C GLU A 144 10.76 -24.50 -34.52
N LEU A 145 10.04 -24.72 -35.64
CA LEU A 145 8.91 -23.88 -36.02
C LEU A 145 7.78 -23.93 -34.99
N ARG A 146 7.46 -25.12 -34.48
CA ARG A 146 6.46 -25.29 -33.42
C ARG A 146 6.86 -24.52 -32.18
N ASP A 147 8.10 -24.69 -31.72
CA ASP A 147 8.57 -24.07 -30.48
C ASP A 147 8.66 -22.54 -30.61
N ASP A 148 9.06 -22.04 -31.79
CA ASP A 148 9.04 -20.61 -32.11
C ASP A 148 7.62 -20.02 -32.03
N VAL A 149 6.65 -20.66 -32.71
CA VAL A 149 5.25 -20.21 -32.71
C VAL A 149 4.67 -20.26 -31.30
N GLN A 150 4.89 -21.35 -30.56
CA GLN A 150 4.42 -21.50 -29.18
C GLN A 150 5.00 -20.42 -28.27
N ARG A 151 6.30 -20.11 -28.40
CA ARG A 151 6.97 -19.06 -27.63
C ARG A 151 6.40 -17.67 -27.94
N ILE A 152 6.16 -17.37 -29.21
CA ILE A 152 5.59 -16.07 -29.63
C ILE A 152 4.16 -15.93 -29.10
N LEU A 153 3.32 -16.96 -29.25
CA LEU A 153 1.96 -16.95 -28.71
C LEU A 153 1.95 -16.84 -27.18
N GLY A 154 2.86 -17.54 -26.49
CA GLY A 154 3.01 -17.44 -25.04
C GLY A 154 3.37 -16.02 -24.58
N ARG A 155 4.33 -15.36 -25.24
CA ARG A 155 4.70 -13.97 -24.93
C ARG A 155 3.57 -12.98 -25.23
N ALA A 156 2.86 -13.14 -26.34
CA ALA A 156 1.71 -12.31 -26.66
C ALA A 156 0.55 -12.51 -25.66
N THR A 157 0.37 -13.73 -25.16
CA THR A 157 -0.62 -14.04 -24.11
C THR A 157 -0.25 -13.36 -22.82
N HIS A 158 0.98 -13.52 -22.36
CA HIS A 158 1.47 -12.89 -21.14
C HIS A 158 1.34 -11.36 -21.22
N SER A 159 1.69 -10.76 -22.36
CA SER A 159 1.57 -9.32 -22.59
C SER A 159 0.15 -8.80 -22.47
N ASP A 160 -0.83 -9.51 -23.04
CA ASP A 160 -2.25 -9.16 -22.97
C ASP A 160 -2.82 -9.34 -21.55
N GLU A 161 -2.50 -10.47 -20.89
CA GLU A 161 -2.98 -10.79 -19.55
C GLU A 161 -2.46 -9.81 -18.50
N THR A 162 -1.16 -9.53 -18.49
CA THR A 162 -0.57 -8.62 -17.50
C THR A 162 -0.94 -7.16 -17.75
N ALA A 163 -1.17 -6.76 -19.01
CA ALA A 163 -1.76 -5.45 -19.30
C ALA A 163 -3.18 -5.32 -18.74
N SER A 164 -4.02 -6.33 -18.94
CA SER A 164 -5.37 -6.36 -18.36
C SER A 164 -5.34 -6.31 -16.83
N GLU A 165 -4.44 -7.07 -16.18
CA GLU A 165 -4.31 -7.06 -14.73
C GLU A 165 -3.84 -5.70 -14.22
N ALA A 166 -2.76 -5.14 -14.78
CA ALA A 166 -2.22 -3.85 -14.36
C ALA A 166 -3.26 -2.72 -14.52
N LEU A 167 -3.95 -2.66 -15.66
CA LEU A 167 -4.98 -1.65 -15.88
C LEU A 167 -6.15 -1.75 -14.90
N ARG A 168 -6.59 -2.96 -14.56
CA ARG A 168 -7.64 -3.17 -13.55
C ARG A 168 -7.16 -2.74 -12.18
N ALA A 169 -5.96 -3.16 -11.79
CA ALA A 169 -5.39 -2.84 -10.49
C ALA A 169 -5.27 -1.33 -10.28
N ILE A 170 -4.88 -0.57 -11.31
CA ILE A 170 -4.80 0.91 -11.23
C ILE A 170 -6.17 1.56 -11.02
N VAL A 171 -7.16 1.14 -11.82
CA VAL A 171 -8.50 1.77 -11.77
C VAL A 171 -9.26 1.38 -10.49
N GLU A 172 -8.99 0.21 -9.92
CA GLU A 172 -9.69 -0.28 -8.73
C GLU A 172 -9.18 0.33 -7.41
N GLN A 173 -8.07 1.08 -7.41
CA GLN A 173 -7.52 1.71 -6.19
C GLN A 173 -8.37 2.87 -5.67
N ALA A 174 -9.23 3.45 -6.50
CA ALA A 174 -10.07 4.59 -6.15
C ALA A 174 -11.54 4.27 -6.47
N GLU A 175 -12.41 4.18 -5.45
CA GLU A 175 -13.86 4.07 -5.70
C GLU A 175 -14.40 5.37 -6.33
N TYR A 176 -13.90 6.50 -5.83
CA TYR A 176 -14.18 7.84 -6.32
C TYR A 176 -12.85 8.56 -6.56
N GLY A 177 -12.79 9.44 -7.57
CA GLY A 177 -11.56 10.13 -7.91
C GLY A 177 -10.68 9.32 -8.84
N PHE A 178 -9.36 9.42 -8.65
CA PHE A 178 -8.35 8.84 -9.54
C PHE A 178 -7.16 8.30 -8.74
N SER A 179 -6.50 7.27 -9.27
CA SER A 179 -5.29 6.71 -8.64
C SER A 179 -4.05 7.58 -8.91
N GLY A 180 -3.24 7.80 -7.86
CA GLY A 180 -1.91 8.41 -7.98
C GLY A 180 -0.82 7.47 -8.52
N ALA A 181 -1.15 6.24 -8.91
CA ALA A 181 -0.18 5.25 -9.38
C ALA A 181 0.43 5.64 -10.74
N SER A 182 1.77 5.75 -10.78
CA SER A 182 2.51 6.26 -11.93
C SER A 182 3.45 5.21 -12.52
N TYR A 183 3.18 4.77 -13.76
CA TYR A 183 4.06 3.84 -14.48
C TYR A 183 4.38 4.28 -15.91
N GLY A 184 5.62 4.01 -16.31
CA GLY A 184 6.13 4.29 -17.65
C GLY A 184 5.76 3.23 -18.70
N ASP A 185 5.45 2.02 -18.25
CA ASP A 185 5.17 0.84 -19.07
C ASP A 185 4.44 -0.22 -18.24
N ARG A 186 3.95 -1.28 -18.90
CA ARG A 186 3.24 -2.36 -18.22
C ARG A 186 4.16 -3.34 -17.49
N ASP A 187 5.40 -3.51 -17.94
CA ASP A 187 6.36 -4.39 -17.26
C ASP A 187 6.68 -3.89 -15.84
N SER A 188 6.82 -2.58 -15.65
CA SER A 188 7.06 -1.97 -14.35
C SER A 188 5.86 -2.15 -13.40
N ALA A 189 4.64 -1.95 -13.89
CA ALA A 189 3.41 -2.17 -13.12
C ALA A 189 3.23 -3.65 -12.75
N THR A 190 3.46 -4.54 -13.71
CA THR A 190 3.41 -6.00 -13.51
C THR A 190 4.43 -6.43 -12.47
N LYS A 191 5.67 -5.92 -12.56
CA LYS A 191 6.72 -6.22 -11.60
C LYS A 191 6.34 -5.78 -10.18
N ALA A 192 5.70 -4.63 -10.01
CA ALA A 192 5.23 -4.19 -8.69
C ALA A 192 4.21 -5.17 -8.09
N LEU A 193 3.24 -5.63 -8.89
CA LEU A 193 2.25 -6.63 -8.47
C LEU A 193 2.90 -7.99 -8.13
N GLU A 194 3.78 -8.49 -9.00
CA GLU A 194 4.48 -9.76 -8.80
C GLU A 194 5.40 -9.74 -7.57
N ASP A 195 6.18 -8.67 -7.39
CA ASP A 195 7.05 -8.50 -6.23
C ASP A 195 6.21 -8.38 -4.94
N ALA A 196 5.08 -7.66 -4.96
CA ALA A 196 4.17 -7.56 -3.82
C ALA A 196 3.65 -8.95 -3.39
N GLU A 197 3.17 -9.74 -4.35
CA GLU A 197 2.69 -11.10 -4.08
C GLU A 197 3.81 -12.02 -3.62
N LYS A 198 4.98 -11.96 -4.27
CA LYS A 198 6.16 -12.75 -3.90
C LYS A 198 6.55 -12.50 -2.44
N TYR A 199 6.65 -11.25 -2.02
CA TYR A 199 7.11 -10.88 -0.69
C TYR A 199 6.04 -11.09 0.39
N ALA A 200 4.76 -10.83 0.09
CA ALA A 200 3.67 -11.18 0.99
C ALA A 200 3.58 -12.71 1.19
N ASN A 201 3.75 -13.50 0.12
CA ASN A 201 3.77 -14.95 0.21
C ASN A 201 5.03 -15.49 0.89
N LEU A 202 6.18 -14.81 0.77
CA LEU A 202 7.37 -15.14 1.56
C LEU A 202 7.07 -15.06 3.05
N ILE A 203 6.40 -13.99 3.50
CA ILE A 203 5.94 -13.84 4.89
C ILE A 203 4.94 -14.94 5.25
N LYS A 204 3.89 -15.17 4.45
CA LYS A 204 2.88 -16.19 4.75
C LYS A 204 3.46 -17.60 4.89
N ASN A 205 4.39 -17.96 4.01
CA ASN A 205 4.88 -19.32 3.90
C ASN A 205 6.02 -19.62 4.87
N LYS A 206 6.83 -18.61 5.21
CA LYS A 206 8.02 -18.79 6.05
C LYS A 206 7.96 -18.03 7.37
N GLY A 207 7.23 -16.94 7.45
CA GLY A 207 7.21 -16.07 8.62
C GLY A 207 8.63 -15.72 9.07
N ASP A 208 8.89 -15.90 10.34
CA ASP A 208 10.20 -15.71 10.97
C ASP A 208 11.21 -16.87 10.73
N SER A 209 10.79 -17.93 10.04
CA SER A 209 11.66 -19.03 9.60
C SER A 209 12.35 -18.73 8.27
N MET A 210 12.16 -17.54 7.69
CA MET A 210 12.90 -17.11 6.50
C MET A 210 14.40 -16.96 6.78
N SER A 211 15.22 -17.18 5.76
CA SER A 211 16.66 -16.97 5.90
C SER A 211 16.99 -15.47 6.04
N PRO A 212 18.13 -15.12 6.66
CA PRO A 212 18.53 -13.72 6.76
C PRO A 212 18.70 -13.01 5.41
N GLN A 213 19.06 -13.75 4.36
CA GLN A 213 19.15 -13.22 2.98
C GLN A 213 17.76 -12.90 2.40
N GLU A 214 16.77 -13.75 2.66
CA GLU A 214 15.39 -13.51 2.25
C GLU A 214 14.80 -12.30 2.99
N PHE A 215 15.13 -12.14 4.27
CA PHE A 215 14.78 -10.94 5.04
C PHE A 215 15.44 -9.67 4.48
N ASP A 216 16.73 -9.72 4.14
CA ASP A 216 17.44 -8.58 3.54
C ASP A 216 16.85 -8.19 2.17
N GLU A 217 16.40 -9.18 1.39
CA GLU A 217 15.71 -8.95 0.12
C GLU A 217 14.34 -8.33 0.37
N LEU A 218 13.53 -8.89 1.27
CA LEU A 218 12.22 -8.36 1.66
C LEU A 218 12.33 -6.90 2.13
N ASN A 219 13.20 -6.63 3.11
CA ASN A 219 13.35 -5.28 3.69
C ASN A 219 13.73 -4.23 2.63
N ARG A 220 14.66 -4.58 1.73
CA ARG A 220 15.09 -3.70 0.63
C ARG A 220 13.97 -3.43 -0.37
N ASN A 221 13.14 -4.41 -0.67
CA ASN A 221 12.04 -4.23 -1.61
C ASN A 221 10.91 -3.41 -0.98
N LEU A 222 10.56 -3.63 0.30
CA LEU A 222 9.64 -2.73 1.01
C LEU A 222 10.14 -1.27 0.98
N ALA A 223 11.44 -1.05 1.19
CA ALA A 223 12.04 0.28 1.08
C ALA A 223 11.95 0.87 -0.35
N GLY A 224 12.14 0.04 -1.37
CA GLY A 224 12.09 0.43 -2.78
C GLY A 224 10.68 0.80 -3.26
N TYR A 225 9.66 0.14 -2.71
CA TYR A 225 8.25 0.32 -3.07
C TYR A 225 7.45 1.17 -2.08
N LYS A 226 8.12 1.90 -1.16
CA LYS A 226 7.47 2.71 -0.11
C LYS A 226 6.50 3.81 -0.61
N ASN A 227 6.55 4.15 -1.89
CA ASN A 227 5.71 5.17 -2.55
C ASN A 227 5.02 4.57 -3.79
N ASP A 228 4.80 3.25 -3.82
CA ASP A 228 4.20 2.53 -4.94
C ASP A 228 2.83 1.99 -4.50
N PRO A 229 1.72 2.68 -4.85
CA PRO A 229 0.39 2.31 -4.37
C PRO A 229 -0.04 0.90 -4.80
N LEU A 230 0.33 0.43 -6.01
CA LEU A 230 -0.05 -0.91 -6.45
C LEU A 230 0.65 -1.98 -5.62
N PHE A 231 1.96 -1.82 -5.40
CA PHE A 231 2.72 -2.72 -4.55
C PHE A 231 2.16 -2.73 -3.14
N GLN A 232 1.92 -1.55 -2.56
CA GLN A 232 1.47 -1.41 -1.17
C GLN A 232 0.12 -2.10 -0.93
N GLU A 233 -0.87 -1.80 -1.77
CA GLU A 233 -2.17 -2.44 -1.72
C GLU A 233 -2.10 -3.95 -1.97
N ARG A 234 -1.43 -4.39 -3.05
CA ARG A 234 -1.32 -5.81 -3.38
C ARG A 234 -0.58 -6.58 -2.28
N PHE A 235 0.44 -6.00 -1.67
CA PHE A 235 1.19 -6.59 -0.57
C PHE A 235 0.29 -6.74 0.66
N ALA A 236 -0.40 -5.69 1.08
CA ALA A 236 -1.24 -5.69 2.27
C ALA A 236 -2.45 -6.63 2.13
N THR A 237 -3.15 -6.58 0.99
CA THR A 237 -4.30 -7.46 0.69
C THR A 237 -3.86 -8.92 0.52
N THR A 238 -2.71 -9.16 -0.11
CA THR A 238 -2.16 -10.51 -0.20
C THR A 238 -1.83 -11.01 1.18
N LEU A 239 -1.06 -10.30 2.00
CA LEU A 239 -0.68 -10.75 3.34
C LEU A 239 -1.90 -10.94 4.25
N GLY A 240 -2.87 -10.03 4.18
CA GLY A 240 -4.08 -9.98 4.99
C GLY A 240 -3.81 -9.44 6.40
N PRO A 241 -4.84 -8.92 7.10
CA PRO A 241 -4.65 -8.23 8.37
C PRO A 241 -4.15 -9.19 9.47
N LYS A 242 -4.74 -10.38 9.56
CA LYS A 242 -4.27 -11.43 10.46
C LYS A 242 -2.84 -11.89 10.13
N GLY A 243 -2.50 -12.04 8.86
CA GLY A 243 -1.15 -12.43 8.43
C GLY A 243 -0.10 -11.40 8.84
N THR A 244 -0.44 -10.10 8.75
CA THR A 244 0.41 -9.01 9.25
C THR A 244 0.65 -9.11 10.75
N LEU A 245 -0.41 -9.32 11.54
CA LEU A 245 -0.31 -9.45 13.00
C LEU A 245 0.49 -10.69 13.40
N ASP A 246 0.18 -11.86 12.83
CA ASP A 246 0.87 -13.12 13.15
C ASP A 246 2.36 -13.02 12.82
N PHE A 247 2.72 -12.43 11.68
CA PHE A 247 4.12 -12.24 11.31
C PHE A 247 4.86 -11.29 12.27
N TRP A 248 4.26 -10.15 12.62
CA TRP A 248 4.90 -9.22 13.54
C TRP A 248 5.02 -9.79 14.95
N ALA A 249 4.01 -10.56 15.39
CA ALA A 249 4.00 -11.28 16.66
C ALA A 249 5.17 -12.25 16.77
N ASP A 250 5.36 -13.10 15.75
CA ASP A 250 6.43 -14.09 15.73
C ASP A 250 7.82 -13.44 15.61
N LEU A 251 7.97 -12.46 14.72
CA LEU A 251 9.25 -11.76 14.53
C LEU A 251 9.67 -10.94 15.77
N SER A 252 8.71 -10.45 16.55
CA SER A 252 8.96 -9.68 17.77
C SER A 252 9.33 -10.54 18.96
N ASP A 253 9.08 -11.86 18.92
CA ASP A 253 9.28 -12.75 20.05
C ASP A 253 10.67 -13.42 20.07
N PRO A 254 11.53 -13.10 21.06
CA PRO A 254 12.88 -13.67 21.15
C PRO A 254 12.94 -15.10 21.72
N SER A 255 11.81 -15.68 22.12
CA SER A 255 11.75 -17.04 22.67
C SER A 255 12.13 -18.12 21.65
N ASP A 256 12.18 -19.38 22.07
CA ASP A 256 12.85 -20.49 21.38
C ASP A 256 12.65 -20.48 19.84
N GLY A 257 13.76 -20.39 19.10
CA GLY A 257 13.76 -20.31 17.62
C GLY A 257 13.81 -18.92 16.98
N GLY A 258 13.96 -17.81 17.73
CA GLY A 258 14.14 -16.45 17.17
C GLY A 258 15.47 -16.17 16.43
N ASP A 259 15.97 -17.12 15.63
CA ASP A 259 17.27 -17.00 14.94
C ASP A 259 17.29 -15.83 13.94
N LEU A 260 16.20 -15.60 13.21
CA LEU A 260 16.10 -14.48 12.30
C LEU A 260 16.15 -13.15 13.04
N GLN A 261 15.33 -13.00 14.09
CA GLN A 261 15.30 -11.81 14.93
C GLN A 261 16.69 -11.51 15.50
N ARG A 262 17.40 -12.53 16.04
CA ARG A 262 18.77 -12.36 16.55
C ARG A 262 19.76 -11.99 15.46
N ALA A 263 19.66 -12.61 14.28
CA ALA A 263 20.56 -12.35 13.17
C ALA A 263 20.36 -10.98 12.51
N ARG A 264 19.20 -10.35 12.73
CA ARG A 264 18.78 -9.09 12.10
C ARG A 264 18.30 -8.03 13.08
N LEU A 265 18.64 -8.16 14.37
CA LEU A 265 18.19 -7.26 15.43
C LEU A 265 18.43 -5.78 15.07
N ASP A 266 19.62 -5.46 14.56
CA ASP A 266 20.01 -4.10 14.18
C ASP A 266 19.25 -3.55 12.94
N GLN A 267 18.53 -4.40 12.20
CA GLN A 267 17.72 -4.01 11.05
C GLN A 267 16.21 -3.99 11.36
N LEU A 268 15.77 -4.50 12.50
CA LEU A 268 14.33 -4.61 12.80
C LEU A 268 13.63 -3.25 12.89
N GLY A 269 14.33 -2.20 13.32
CA GLY A 269 13.78 -0.84 13.32
C GLY A 269 13.55 -0.31 11.90
N GLU A 270 14.50 -0.51 10.99
CA GLU A 270 14.35 -0.13 9.58
C GLU A 270 13.26 -0.97 8.90
N PHE A 271 13.21 -2.27 9.20
CA PHE A 271 12.17 -3.16 8.70
C PHE A 271 10.78 -2.75 9.18
N GLN A 272 10.62 -2.46 10.49
CA GLN A 272 9.38 -1.94 11.05
C GLN A 272 8.95 -0.67 10.31
N LYS A 273 9.87 0.27 10.08
CA LYS A 273 9.60 1.50 9.33
C LYS A 273 9.12 1.22 7.90
N ASN A 274 9.82 0.35 7.16
CA ASN A 274 9.47 0.05 5.77
C ASN A 274 8.13 -0.69 5.66
N LEU A 275 7.85 -1.61 6.58
CA LEU A 275 6.55 -2.26 6.68
C LEU A 275 5.44 -1.25 7.04
N SER A 276 5.71 -0.35 8.00
CA SER A 276 4.78 0.71 8.40
C SER A 276 4.41 1.62 7.21
N LEU A 277 5.40 2.09 6.45
CA LEU A 277 5.17 2.89 5.24
C LEU A 277 4.40 2.13 4.16
N THR A 278 4.65 0.82 4.03
CA THR A 278 3.93 -0.02 3.08
C THR A 278 2.45 -0.11 3.45
N LEU A 279 2.15 -0.36 4.72
CA LEU A 279 0.77 -0.44 5.22
C LEU A 279 0.07 0.92 5.20
N ALA A 280 0.76 2.00 5.58
CA ALA A 280 0.23 3.37 5.52
C ALA A 280 -0.25 3.71 4.11
N GLY A 281 0.60 3.53 3.10
CA GLY A 281 0.23 3.76 1.70
C GLY A 281 -0.85 2.81 1.19
N ALA A 282 -0.90 1.56 1.68
CA ALA A 282 -1.96 0.63 1.31
C ALA A 282 -3.35 1.11 1.79
N THR A 283 -3.45 1.68 3.01
CA THR A 283 -4.73 2.21 3.53
C THR A 283 -5.26 3.41 2.74
N GLN A 284 -4.42 4.06 1.93
CA GLN A 284 -4.88 5.14 1.06
C GLN A 284 -5.69 4.64 -0.15
N SER A 285 -5.70 3.33 -0.40
CA SER A 285 -6.55 2.74 -1.44
C SER A 285 -7.99 2.57 -0.96
N ASP A 286 -8.91 3.06 -1.76
CA ASP A 286 -10.35 2.89 -1.58
C ASP A 286 -10.86 1.59 -2.23
N SER A 287 -10.00 0.62 -2.55
CA SER A 287 -10.49 -0.62 -3.12
C SER A 287 -11.36 -1.39 -2.11
N PRO A 288 -12.36 -2.18 -2.57
CA PRO A 288 -13.13 -3.03 -1.67
C PRO A 288 -12.26 -3.96 -0.83
N ALA A 289 -11.14 -4.45 -1.37
CA ALA A 289 -10.23 -5.34 -0.67
C ALA A 289 -9.50 -4.64 0.48
N MET A 290 -9.05 -3.39 0.29
CA MET A 290 -8.38 -2.64 1.36
C MET A 290 -9.35 -2.18 2.44
N ARG A 291 -10.57 -1.77 2.10
CA ARG A 291 -11.59 -1.48 3.12
C ARG A 291 -11.94 -2.69 3.99
N HIS A 292 -12.04 -3.87 3.37
CA HIS A 292 -12.20 -5.11 4.12
C HIS A 292 -10.99 -5.39 5.02
N TRP A 293 -9.77 -5.17 4.52
CA TRP A 293 -8.55 -5.31 5.32
C TRP A 293 -8.56 -4.37 6.54
N GLU A 294 -8.97 -3.12 6.38
CA GLU A 294 -9.06 -2.12 7.46
C GLU A 294 -10.10 -2.52 8.51
N ASP A 295 -11.32 -2.87 8.08
CA ASP A 295 -12.40 -3.28 8.98
C ASP A 295 -12.04 -4.56 9.76
N ASP A 296 -11.40 -5.53 9.10
CA ASP A 296 -10.90 -6.75 9.74
C ASP A 296 -9.74 -6.46 10.70
N MET A 297 -8.84 -5.52 10.38
CA MET A 297 -7.75 -5.11 11.28
C MET A 297 -8.28 -4.47 12.56
N VAL A 298 -9.30 -3.62 12.46
CA VAL A 298 -9.97 -3.04 13.65
C VAL A 298 -10.62 -4.12 14.50
N GLN A 299 -11.27 -5.11 13.88
CA GLN A 299 -11.88 -6.25 14.60
C GLN A 299 -10.85 -7.13 15.30
N LEU A 300 -9.66 -7.31 14.72
CA LEU A 300 -8.57 -8.07 15.33
C LEU A 300 -7.88 -7.34 16.49
N GLY A 301 -8.21 -6.06 16.73
CA GLY A 301 -7.54 -5.23 17.72
C GLY A 301 -7.62 -5.78 19.15
N ASP A 302 -8.81 -6.21 19.59
CA ASP A 302 -9.01 -6.77 20.94
C ASP A 302 -8.87 -8.30 21.00
N ASP A 303 -8.55 -8.94 19.87
CA ASP A 303 -8.22 -10.35 19.81
C ASP A 303 -6.80 -10.63 20.33
N ARG A 304 -6.63 -11.83 20.91
CA ARG A 304 -5.32 -12.32 21.35
C ARG A 304 -4.62 -13.06 20.21
N ILE A 305 -3.47 -12.54 19.83
CA ILE A 305 -2.55 -13.12 18.86
C ILE A 305 -1.49 -13.93 19.62
N GLN A 306 -1.35 -15.19 19.23
CA GLN A 306 -0.36 -16.10 19.80
C GLN A 306 1.01 -15.78 19.21
N THR A 307 1.97 -15.46 20.06
CA THR A 307 3.40 -15.41 19.70
C THR A 307 4.04 -16.78 20.01
N ARG A 308 5.35 -16.92 19.79
CA ARG A 308 6.09 -18.14 20.21
C ARG A 308 6.02 -18.43 21.72
N GLY A 309 6.11 -17.39 22.54
CA GLY A 309 6.27 -17.49 24.00
C GLY A 309 5.09 -16.97 24.82
N THR A 310 4.18 -16.19 24.23
CA THR A 310 3.09 -15.53 24.97
C THR A 310 1.88 -15.22 24.07
N GLN A 311 0.92 -14.48 24.60
CA GLN A 311 -0.19 -13.90 23.86
C GLN A 311 -0.16 -12.38 24.01
N VAL A 312 -0.31 -11.67 22.91
CA VAL A 312 -0.41 -10.20 22.85
C VAL A 312 -1.69 -9.83 22.12
N TYR A 313 -2.21 -8.63 22.34
CA TYR A 313 -3.41 -8.19 21.63
C TYR A 313 -3.06 -7.60 20.26
N GLY A 314 -3.98 -7.71 19.29
CA GLY A 314 -3.81 -7.10 17.96
C GLY A 314 -3.49 -5.61 18.02
N PHE A 315 -4.12 -4.87 18.93
CA PHE A 315 -3.83 -3.45 19.16
C PHE A 315 -2.36 -3.21 19.55
N GLN A 316 -1.75 -4.10 20.36
CA GLN A 316 -0.33 -3.96 20.75
C GLN A 316 0.60 -4.13 19.54
N LEU A 317 0.24 -5.01 18.60
CA LEU A 317 1.04 -5.26 17.41
C LEU A 317 0.85 -4.16 16.37
N MET A 318 -0.40 -3.89 15.96
CA MET A 318 -0.69 -2.95 14.89
C MET A 318 -0.28 -1.52 15.24
N SER A 319 -0.49 -1.07 16.48
CA SER A 319 -0.07 0.28 16.88
C SER A 319 1.43 0.52 16.70
N ASN A 320 2.27 -0.51 16.86
CA ASN A 320 3.70 -0.37 16.58
C ASN A 320 4.00 -0.25 15.08
N LEU A 321 3.19 -0.86 14.23
CA LEU A 321 3.30 -0.74 12.76
C LEU A 321 2.69 0.57 12.23
N MET A 322 1.99 1.37 13.04
CA MET A 322 1.42 2.66 12.61
C MET A 322 2.30 3.87 12.92
N ARG A 323 3.47 3.68 13.53
CA ARG A 323 4.32 4.77 14.04
C ARG A 323 4.92 5.68 12.95
N VAL A 324 4.91 5.25 11.69
CA VAL A 324 5.46 6.01 10.56
C VAL A 324 4.53 5.89 9.36
N GLY A 325 4.42 6.97 8.61
CA GLY A 325 3.54 7.07 7.45
C GLY A 325 2.23 7.78 7.82
N ASP A 326 1.56 8.25 6.77
CA ASP A 326 0.24 8.85 6.87
C ASP A 326 -0.80 7.77 6.54
N TYR A 327 -1.54 7.33 7.56
CA TYR A 327 -2.57 6.31 7.42
C TYR A 327 -3.91 6.96 7.10
N ASN A 328 -4.80 6.22 6.46
CA ASN A 328 -6.13 6.71 6.12
C ASN A 328 -6.88 7.24 7.36
N ASP A 329 -7.44 8.45 7.25
CA ASP A 329 -8.09 9.14 8.37
C ASP A 329 -9.28 8.35 8.94
N SER A 330 -10.08 7.74 8.07
CA SER A 330 -11.23 6.93 8.46
C SER A 330 -10.79 5.66 9.19
N PHE A 331 -9.73 5.01 8.70
CA PHE A 331 -9.13 3.86 9.38
C PHE A 331 -8.62 4.23 10.78
N LEU A 332 -7.81 5.30 10.89
CA LEU A 332 -7.27 5.76 12.18
C LEU A 332 -8.37 6.12 13.18
N ASN A 333 -9.45 6.78 12.73
CA ASN A 333 -10.57 7.11 13.61
C ASN A 333 -11.35 5.87 14.06
N LYS A 334 -11.66 4.92 13.17
CA LYS A 334 -12.30 3.64 13.54
C LYS A 334 -11.44 2.85 14.51
N TYR A 335 -10.13 2.77 14.24
CA TYR A 335 -9.16 2.08 15.09
C TYR A 335 -9.06 2.74 16.46
N GLY A 336 -8.96 4.07 16.52
CA GLY A 336 -8.92 4.84 17.75
C GLY A 336 -10.18 4.68 18.59
N ASP A 337 -11.35 4.75 17.96
CA ASP A 337 -12.63 4.54 18.63
C ASP A 337 -12.73 3.12 19.23
N ALA A 338 -12.27 2.11 18.49
CA ALA A 338 -12.25 0.74 18.97
C ALA A 338 -11.23 0.53 20.10
N LEU A 339 -10.03 1.11 20.00
CA LEU A 339 -9.00 1.04 21.03
C LEU A 339 -9.46 1.68 22.33
N VAL A 340 -9.98 2.93 22.28
CA VAL A 340 -10.49 3.61 23.47
C VAL A 340 -11.67 2.84 24.09
N SER A 341 -12.60 2.34 23.28
CA SER A 341 -13.71 1.51 23.76
C SER A 341 -13.20 0.26 24.49
N THR A 342 -12.17 -0.37 23.93
CA THR A 342 -11.54 -1.58 24.48
C THR A 342 -10.84 -1.29 25.81
N GLU A 343 -10.02 -0.25 25.89
CA GLU A 343 -9.36 0.16 27.14
C GLU A 343 -10.39 0.48 28.25
N LYS A 344 -11.46 1.21 27.91
CA LYS A 344 -12.56 1.51 28.85
C LYS A 344 -13.27 0.23 29.33
N LYS A 345 -13.53 -0.74 28.44
CA LYS A 345 -14.15 -2.04 28.79
C LYS A 345 -13.24 -2.89 29.68
N MET A 346 -11.94 -2.89 29.39
CA MET A 346 -10.93 -3.61 30.18
C MET A 346 -10.74 -3.02 31.58
N LYS A 347 -11.20 -1.78 31.81
CA LYS A 347 -11.01 -1.02 33.06
C LYS A 347 -9.53 -1.04 33.47
N LEU A 348 -8.65 -0.73 32.51
CA LEU A 348 -7.21 -0.96 32.58
C LEU A 348 -6.61 -0.70 33.99
N PRO A 349 -6.15 -1.76 34.69
CA PRO A 349 -5.11 -1.64 35.70
C PRO A 349 -3.73 -1.92 35.07
N ASP A 350 -2.66 -1.64 35.83
CA ASP A 350 -1.23 -1.62 35.48
C ASP A 350 -0.63 -2.85 34.74
N HIS A 351 -1.42 -3.91 34.50
CA HIS A 351 -0.92 -5.24 34.09
C HIS A 351 -1.54 -5.79 32.79
N TYR A 352 -2.55 -5.12 32.24
CA TYR A 352 -3.31 -5.69 31.12
C TYR A 352 -2.48 -5.74 29.82
N TRP A 353 -1.72 -4.68 29.57
CA TRP A 353 -0.80 -4.57 28.44
C TRP A 353 0.62 -5.08 28.77
N ASN A 354 1.01 -5.04 30.05
CA ASN A 354 2.40 -5.27 30.48
C ASN A 354 2.76 -6.73 30.82
N GLY A 355 1.78 -7.65 30.76
CA GLY A 355 1.91 -8.98 31.32
C GLY A 355 1.83 -8.93 32.86
N GLY A 356 1.01 -9.80 33.46
CA GLY A 356 0.85 -9.84 34.92
C GLY A 356 2.16 -10.11 35.66
N VAL A 357 2.26 -9.69 36.93
CA VAL A 357 3.36 -10.11 37.81
C VAL A 357 3.40 -11.63 37.88
N GLY A 358 4.53 -12.23 37.45
CA GLY A 358 4.68 -13.69 37.33
C GLY A 358 4.15 -14.31 36.04
N GLY A 359 3.72 -13.49 35.07
CA GLY A 359 3.40 -13.90 33.71
C GLY A 359 4.64 -14.07 32.82
N PRO A 360 4.48 -14.64 31.61
CA PRO A 360 5.56 -14.74 30.64
C PRO A 360 6.10 -13.35 30.26
N ALA A 361 7.39 -13.27 29.95
CA ALA A 361 8.02 -12.03 29.50
C ALA A 361 7.35 -11.56 28.19
N MET A 362 6.93 -10.29 28.15
CA MET A 362 6.37 -9.70 26.93
C MET A 362 7.47 -9.41 25.91
N PRO A 363 7.24 -9.67 24.62
CA PRO A 363 8.21 -9.36 23.57
C PRO A 363 8.40 -7.85 23.41
N LYS A 364 9.57 -7.43 22.91
CA LYS A 364 9.77 -6.07 22.40
C LYS A 364 9.12 -6.03 21.01
N MET A 365 8.07 -5.22 20.88
CA MET A 365 7.27 -5.02 19.66
C MET A 365 7.54 -3.68 18.99
N ASN A 366 8.32 -2.79 19.63
CA ASN A 366 8.88 -1.60 19.01
C ASN A 366 10.40 -1.73 18.88
N PHE A 367 10.90 -1.69 17.65
CA PHE A 367 12.33 -1.72 17.32
C PHE A 367 12.86 -0.39 16.79
N MET A 368 12.01 0.65 16.68
CA MET A 368 12.43 2.01 16.28
C MET A 368 12.81 2.91 17.47
N GLY A 369 12.52 2.49 18.70
CA GLY A 369 12.80 3.23 19.92
C GLY A 369 13.19 2.32 21.08
N ASP A 370 13.49 2.92 22.22
CA ASP A 370 13.96 2.20 23.41
C ASP A 370 12.83 1.46 24.14
N GLU A 371 11.60 1.95 24.05
CA GLU A 371 10.41 1.36 24.68
C GLU A 371 10.04 0.00 24.07
N PHE A 372 9.34 -0.83 24.85
CA PHE A 372 8.98 -2.18 24.40
C PHE A 372 7.83 -2.18 23.39
N GLY A 373 7.00 -1.13 23.35
CA GLY A 373 5.83 -1.08 22.49
C GLY A 373 4.66 -1.90 23.04
N ARG A 374 4.56 -2.08 24.36
CA ARG A 374 3.44 -2.80 24.99
C ARG A 374 2.20 -1.94 25.07
N ASP A 375 2.34 -0.64 25.23
CA ASP A 375 1.20 0.29 25.24
C ASP A 375 0.76 0.61 23.80
N PRO A 376 -0.41 0.11 23.35
CA PRO A 376 -0.90 0.39 21.99
C PRO A 376 -1.25 1.87 21.78
N MET A 377 -1.52 2.63 22.84
CA MET A 377 -1.85 4.05 22.72
C MET A 377 -0.65 4.88 22.28
N THR A 378 0.57 4.49 22.68
CA THR A 378 1.80 5.16 22.25
C THR A 378 1.95 5.11 20.73
N GLY A 379 1.83 3.92 20.15
CA GLY A 379 1.96 3.74 18.70
C GLY A 379 0.83 4.41 17.91
N PHE A 380 -0.40 4.32 18.42
CA PHE A 380 -1.56 4.97 17.81
C PHE A 380 -1.49 6.51 17.87
N MET A 381 -1.09 7.10 18.99
CA MET A 381 -0.88 8.55 19.09
C MET A 381 0.25 9.03 18.19
N THR A 382 1.31 8.23 18.05
CA THR A 382 2.35 8.50 17.06
C THR A 382 1.76 8.53 15.65
N ALA A 383 0.87 7.59 15.30
CA ALA A 383 0.16 7.60 14.02
C ALA A 383 -0.66 8.87 13.82
N LEU A 384 -1.47 9.27 14.81
CA LEU A 384 -2.24 10.52 14.76
C LEU A 384 -1.32 11.76 14.60
N SER A 385 -0.15 11.78 15.23
CA SER A 385 0.79 12.90 15.04
C SER A 385 1.26 13.03 13.58
N ASN A 386 1.30 11.93 12.83
CA ASN A 386 1.64 11.94 11.42
C ASN A 386 0.46 12.24 10.48
N SER A 387 -0.78 12.19 10.99
CA SER A 387 -2.03 12.34 10.25
C SER A 387 -2.92 13.43 10.89
N PRO A 388 -2.66 14.74 10.63
CA PRO A 388 -3.29 15.84 11.34
C PRO A 388 -4.82 15.93 11.20
N ASP A 389 -5.37 15.52 10.05
CA ASP A 389 -6.82 15.48 9.82
C ASP A 389 -7.46 14.41 10.73
N ALA A 390 -6.94 13.17 10.72
CA ALA A 390 -7.33 12.12 11.67
C ALA A 390 -7.22 12.56 13.14
N ALA A 391 -6.13 13.22 13.51
CA ALA A 391 -5.90 13.69 14.88
C ALA A 391 -6.95 14.73 15.29
N THR A 392 -7.24 15.68 14.41
CA THR A 392 -8.27 16.71 14.63
C THR A 392 -9.63 16.06 14.89
N ASP A 393 -10.00 15.07 14.08
CA ASP A 393 -11.25 14.33 14.22
C ASP A 393 -11.32 13.49 15.51
N PHE A 394 -10.20 12.86 15.88
CA PHE A 394 -10.11 12.05 17.10
C PHE A 394 -10.30 12.91 18.36
N PHE A 395 -9.62 14.05 18.47
CA PHE A 395 -9.72 14.92 19.65
C PHE A 395 -11.05 15.70 19.72
N ASN A 396 -11.73 15.90 18.59
CA ASN A 396 -13.07 16.48 18.56
C ASN A 396 -14.19 15.46 18.81
N ARG A 397 -13.87 14.15 18.85
CA ARG A 397 -14.86 13.08 18.99
C ARG A 397 -15.57 13.10 20.35
N THR A 398 -16.90 12.99 20.30
CA THR A 398 -17.77 12.86 21.48
C THR A 398 -18.73 11.67 21.44
N ASP A 399 -18.89 11.05 20.27
CA ASP A 399 -19.69 9.85 20.02
C ASP A 399 -18.84 8.88 19.16
N PRO A 400 -18.80 7.57 19.45
CA PRO A 400 -19.54 6.86 20.51
C PRO A 400 -19.02 7.10 21.94
N GLN A 401 -17.87 7.76 22.08
CA GLN A 401 -17.35 8.21 23.37
C GLN A 401 -16.49 9.48 23.23
N ASP A 402 -16.19 10.09 24.37
CA ASP A 402 -15.21 11.17 24.47
C ASP A 402 -13.79 10.58 24.48
N ASN A 403 -13.09 10.71 23.35
CA ASN A 403 -11.74 10.23 23.17
C ASN A 403 -10.72 11.19 23.82
N ALA A 404 -10.91 12.50 23.67
CA ALA A 404 -10.06 13.51 24.28
C ALA A 404 -10.09 13.45 25.81
N GLU A 405 -11.29 13.30 26.41
CA GLU A 405 -11.39 13.14 27.88
C GLU A 405 -10.68 11.87 28.36
N TRP A 406 -10.74 10.78 27.60
CA TRP A 406 -10.02 9.56 27.93
C TRP A 406 -8.51 9.80 27.98
N VAL A 407 -7.91 10.26 26.87
CA VAL A 407 -6.45 10.27 26.73
C VAL A 407 -5.77 11.43 27.47
N LEU A 408 -6.49 12.54 27.69
CA LEU A 408 -5.94 13.72 28.39
C LEU A 408 -6.16 13.71 29.91
N LYS A 409 -7.10 12.89 30.40
CA LYS A 409 -7.51 12.95 31.81
C LYS A 409 -7.72 11.59 32.45
N ASP A 410 -8.55 10.73 31.87
CA ASP A 410 -9.01 9.53 32.58
C ASP A 410 -8.07 8.31 32.46
N ARG A 411 -7.25 8.26 31.40
CA ARG A 411 -6.40 7.11 31.09
C ARG A 411 -5.23 6.99 32.08
N PRO A 412 -5.06 5.83 32.75
CA PRO A 412 -3.91 5.57 33.62
C PRO A 412 -2.58 5.60 32.84
N THR A 413 -1.50 5.89 33.56
CA THR A 413 -0.13 5.82 33.03
C THR A 413 0.42 4.42 33.12
N PHE A 414 1.17 4.01 32.09
CA PHE A 414 1.93 2.76 32.05
C PHE A 414 3.41 3.06 31.78
N ASP A 415 4.32 2.39 32.48
CA ASP A 415 5.74 2.41 32.16
C ASP A 415 6.05 1.31 31.13
N ASP A 416 6.39 1.71 29.91
CA ASP A 416 6.72 0.80 28.81
C ASP A 416 8.23 0.58 28.65
N THR A 417 9.05 1.05 29.59
CA THR A 417 10.51 0.91 29.56
C THR A 417 11.02 -0.27 30.40
N PRO A 418 12.22 -0.80 30.09
CA PRO A 418 12.81 -1.91 30.83
C PRO A 418 13.33 -1.55 32.23
N LEU A 419 13.54 -0.26 32.53
CA LEU A 419 14.02 0.21 33.83
C LEU A 419 13.02 1.24 34.33
N ASN A 420 12.49 1.06 35.54
CA ASN A 420 11.61 2.04 36.21
C ASN A 420 12.41 3.31 36.52
N SER A 421 12.66 4.11 35.49
CA SER A 421 13.61 5.23 35.46
C SER A 421 12.96 6.56 35.82
N ASN A 422 11.63 6.59 36.04
CA ASN A 422 10.84 7.83 36.04
C ASN A 422 11.02 8.64 34.73
N ASP A 423 11.45 8.01 33.64
CA ASP A 423 11.41 8.65 32.32
C ASP A 423 9.94 8.85 31.94
N GLY A 424 9.66 9.98 31.29
CA GLY A 424 8.30 10.40 30.96
C GLY A 424 7.45 9.29 30.33
N ASN A 425 6.15 9.31 30.64
CA ASN A 425 5.21 8.38 30.05
C ASN A 425 5.14 8.55 28.51
N GLN A 426 5.68 7.60 27.74
CA GLN A 426 5.78 7.68 26.28
C GLN A 426 4.42 7.85 25.60
N SER A 427 3.36 7.27 26.19
CA SER A 427 2.01 7.43 25.66
C SER A 427 1.52 8.87 25.80
N ARG A 428 1.94 9.58 26.86
CA ARG A 428 1.62 10.99 27.08
C ARG A 428 2.43 11.91 26.18
N ASP A 429 3.73 11.64 25.99
CA ASP A 429 4.56 12.38 25.03
C ASP A 429 3.98 12.25 23.61
N ALA A 430 3.64 11.03 23.19
CA ALA A 430 3.00 10.79 21.91
C ALA A 430 1.62 11.48 21.80
N THR A 431 0.84 11.49 22.89
CA THR A 431 -0.44 12.23 22.96
C THR A 431 -0.23 13.74 22.81
N GLY A 432 0.84 14.29 23.39
CA GLY A 432 1.24 15.70 23.21
C GLY A 432 1.49 16.03 21.73
N ASN A 433 2.30 15.21 21.06
CA ASN A 433 2.56 15.37 19.62
C ASN A 433 1.29 15.23 18.78
N ALA A 434 0.42 14.27 19.09
CA ALA A 434 -0.87 14.11 18.43
C ALA A 434 -1.78 15.33 18.65
N LEU A 435 -1.77 15.91 19.85
CA LEU A 435 -2.53 17.11 20.18
C LEU A 435 -1.99 18.34 19.43
N VAL A 436 -0.68 18.47 19.27
CA VAL A 436 -0.07 19.51 18.43
C VAL A 436 -0.54 19.34 16.99
N ALA A 437 -0.50 18.12 16.44
CA ALA A 437 -0.99 17.85 15.09
C ALA A 437 -2.47 18.23 14.94
N ALA A 438 -3.31 17.82 15.89
CA ALA A 438 -4.74 18.12 15.90
C ALA A 438 -5.07 19.62 16.06
N ALA A 439 -4.30 20.34 16.88
CA ALA A 439 -4.54 21.75 17.18
C ALA A 439 -3.94 22.72 16.15
N THR A 440 -3.01 22.24 15.32
CA THR A 440 -2.31 23.07 14.33
C THR A 440 -2.59 22.65 12.88
N GLY A 441 -3.03 21.42 12.64
CA GLY A 441 -3.15 20.84 11.29
C GLY A 441 -1.80 20.49 10.67
N VAL A 442 -0.73 20.36 11.47
CA VAL A 442 0.64 20.16 11.01
C VAL A 442 1.25 18.93 11.65
N ASN A 443 1.93 18.09 10.86
CA ASN A 443 2.73 17.00 11.41
C ASN A 443 3.96 17.58 12.15
N PRO A 444 4.07 17.46 13.49
CA PRO A 444 5.18 18.03 14.27
C PRO A 444 6.52 17.32 13.99
N ASN A 445 6.48 16.12 13.39
CA ASN A 445 7.67 15.35 13.05
C ASN A 445 8.21 15.66 11.64
N ASP A 446 7.50 16.48 10.84
CA ASP A 446 7.97 16.89 9.53
C ASP A 446 8.90 18.13 9.63
N PRO A 447 10.21 17.99 9.37
CA PRO A 447 11.14 19.12 9.44
C PRO A 447 10.92 20.16 8.32
N HIS A 448 10.07 19.84 7.34
CA HIS A 448 9.70 20.71 6.23
C HIS A 448 8.26 21.21 6.34
N ALA A 449 7.59 20.93 7.47
CA ALA A 449 6.27 21.45 7.76
C ALA A 449 6.21 22.97 7.58
N VAL A 450 5.25 23.42 6.78
CA VAL A 450 4.94 24.84 6.64
C VAL A 450 3.74 25.18 7.53
N PRO A 451 3.73 26.35 8.19
CA PRO A 451 2.57 26.79 8.95
C PRO A 451 1.32 26.84 8.06
N VAL A 452 0.25 26.19 8.50
CA VAL A 452 -1.06 26.23 7.85
C VAL A 452 -2.00 27.21 8.57
N GLU A 453 -3.05 27.67 7.89
CA GLU A 453 -4.09 28.45 8.55
C GLU A 453 -4.94 27.50 9.42
N HIS A 454 -4.90 27.68 10.74
CA HIS A 454 -5.64 26.80 11.66
C HIS A 454 -7.15 26.85 11.40
N THR A 455 -7.76 25.68 11.22
CA THR A 455 -9.19 25.53 11.02
C THR A 455 -10.00 25.86 12.27
N ALA A 456 -11.33 25.91 12.14
CA ALA A 456 -12.20 26.10 13.30
C ALA A 456 -12.16 24.86 14.22
N GLU A 457 -12.01 23.70 13.60
CA GLU A 457 -11.89 22.38 14.20
C GLU A 457 -10.57 22.27 14.97
N ASN A 458 -9.45 22.74 14.41
CA ASN A 458 -8.16 22.81 15.12
C ASN A 458 -8.24 23.71 16.37
N ARG A 459 -8.87 24.88 16.24
CA ARG A 459 -9.07 25.80 17.38
C ARG A 459 -9.99 25.19 18.44
N HIS A 460 -11.03 24.48 18.00
CA HIS A 460 -11.91 23.77 18.91
C HIS A 460 -11.17 22.67 19.67
N VAL A 461 -10.26 21.92 19.02
CA VAL A 461 -9.36 20.98 19.71
C VAL A 461 -8.57 21.70 20.79
N LEU A 462 -7.91 22.82 20.47
CA LEU A 462 -7.13 23.58 21.44
C LEU A 462 -7.97 24.02 22.65
N ASP A 463 -9.08 24.72 22.41
CA ASP A 463 -9.96 25.24 23.47
C ASP A 463 -10.53 24.12 24.34
N ARG A 464 -10.95 23.01 23.71
CA ARG A 464 -11.51 21.84 24.37
C ARG A 464 -10.47 21.11 25.21
N SER A 465 -9.30 20.84 24.65
CA SER A 465 -8.21 20.16 25.36
C SER A 465 -7.73 20.98 26.55
N LEU A 466 -7.59 22.30 26.40
CA LEU A 466 -7.29 23.20 27.52
C LEU A 466 -8.36 23.14 28.62
N LYS A 467 -9.64 23.06 28.26
CA LYS A 467 -10.73 22.90 29.24
C LYS A 467 -10.66 21.56 29.98
N ILE A 468 -10.35 20.46 29.28
CA ILE A 468 -10.19 19.14 29.89
C ILE A 468 -9.00 19.15 30.85
N ILE A 469 -7.84 19.61 30.37
CA ILE A 469 -6.58 19.66 31.11
C ILE A 469 -6.67 20.58 32.32
N SER A 470 -7.25 21.78 32.18
CA SER A 470 -7.44 22.70 33.31
C SER A 470 -8.38 22.14 34.39
N GLY A 471 -9.27 21.22 34.02
CA GLY A 471 -10.09 20.46 34.97
C GLY A 471 -9.30 19.44 35.80
N VAL A 472 -8.11 19.04 35.35
CA VAL A 472 -7.19 18.12 36.06
C VAL A 472 -6.36 18.85 37.12
N GLY A 473 -6.15 20.16 36.97
CA GLY A 473 -5.42 20.98 37.95
C GLY A 473 -3.93 20.60 38.04
N ASP A 474 -3.40 20.50 39.27
CA ASP A 474 -1.99 20.22 39.52
C ASP A 474 -1.56 18.80 39.09
N ASP A 475 -2.52 17.90 38.83
CA ASP A 475 -2.28 16.52 38.40
C ASP A 475 -2.03 16.39 36.88
N PHE A 476 -1.94 17.52 36.15
CA PHE A 476 -1.61 17.50 34.71
C PHE A 476 -0.17 17.01 34.48
N ALA A 477 0.00 16.08 33.55
CA ALA A 477 1.27 15.43 33.26
C ALA A 477 2.36 16.41 32.75
N PRO A 478 3.60 16.39 33.28
CA PRO A 478 4.70 17.18 32.72
C PRO A 478 5.07 16.76 31.29
N GLU A 479 4.89 15.50 30.93
CA GLU A 479 5.12 14.94 29.59
C GLU A 479 4.29 15.60 28.48
N MET A 480 3.15 16.20 28.84
CA MET A 480 2.29 16.94 27.92
C MET A 480 2.57 18.45 27.93
N ARG A 481 3.65 18.89 28.61
CA ARG A 481 4.05 20.30 28.76
C ARG A 481 5.39 20.64 28.11
N ASP A 482 6.19 19.63 27.77
CA ASP A 482 7.52 19.79 27.24
C ASP A 482 7.47 19.67 25.70
N ASP A 483 7.41 20.83 25.04
CA ASP A 483 7.60 21.01 23.60
C ASP A 483 9.00 21.58 23.26
#